data_AF-A0A968I1Q4-F1
#
_entry.id   AF-A0A968I1Q4-F1
#
_cell.length_a   1.000
_cell.length_b   1.000
_cell.length_c   1.000
_cell.angle_alpha   90.00
_cell.angle_beta   90.00
_cell.angle_gamma   90.00
#
_symmetry.space_group_name_H-M   'P 1'
#
loop_
_entity.id
_entity.type
_entity.pdbx_description
1 polymer ?
#
loop_
_entity_poly.entity_id
_entity_poly.type
_entity_poly.pdbx_seq_one_letter_code
_entity_poly.pdbx_strand_id
1 'polypeptide(L)'
;MGLSLYHTLRSTTNGNYLAAHPESASQGYLLVFAEHYDALSYLNTHAQAATAQFVVETVNQSQLQRLLERWQYQGIGMVRDPLLPQIEFLGLGS
;
A
#
# COMPACT_ATOMS: atom_id res chain seq x y z
N MET A 1 14.71 18.68 1.17
CA MET A 1 13.91 17.62 0.54
C MET A 1 13.53 16.64 1.63
N GLY A 2 12.27 16.63 2.06
CA GLY A 2 11.82 15.76 3.15
C GLY A 2 11.82 14.30 2.69
N LEU A 3 12.55 13.45 3.41
CA LEU A 3 12.51 12.00 3.23
C LEU A 3 11.16 11.49 3.73
N SER A 4 10.12 11.60 2.90
CA SER A 4 8.83 10.98 3.22
C SER A 4 8.98 9.48 3.02
N LEU A 5 9.01 8.75 4.14
CA LEU A 5 9.00 7.30 4.17
C LEU A 5 7.55 6.84 4.16
N TYR A 6 7.27 5.86 3.30
CA TYR A 6 5.99 5.19 3.22
C TYR A 6 6.17 3.74 3.62
N HIS A 7 5.15 3.14 4.19
CA HIS A 7 5.12 1.73 4.54
C HIS A 7 4.13 1.03 3.63
N THR A 8 4.47 -0.15 3.12
CA THR A 8 3.58 -0.95 2.28
C THR A 8 3.64 -2.41 2.71
N LEU A 9 2.68 -3.22 2.24
CA LEU A 9 2.59 -4.64 2.58
C LEU A 9 3.01 -5.47 1.36
N ARG A 10 4.15 -6.14 1.48
CA ARG A 10 4.69 -7.02 0.45
C ARG A 10 4.39 -8.47 0.81
N SER A 11 3.85 -9.22 -0.15
CA SER A 11 3.64 -10.65 0.00
C SER A 11 4.97 -11.39 -0.04
N THR A 12 5.20 -12.27 0.92
CA THR A 12 6.38 -13.15 0.97
C THR A 12 6.27 -14.32 0.00
N THR A 13 5.06 -14.64 -0.47
CA THR A 13 4.79 -15.80 -1.35
C THR A 13 5.10 -15.51 -2.81
N ASN A 14 4.74 -14.31 -3.30
CA ASN A 14 4.90 -13.94 -4.72
C ASN A 14 5.67 -12.63 -4.92
N GLY A 15 5.95 -11.86 -3.87
CA GLY A 15 6.62 -10.56 -3.96
C GLY A 15 5.73 -9.43 -4.46
N ASN A 16 4.43 -9.66 -4.67
CA ASN A 16 3.46 -8.64 -5.01
C ASN A 16 3.16 -7.75 -3.79
N TYR A 17 2.50 -6.63 -4.03
CA TYR A 17 2.12 -5.69 -2.99
C TYR A 17 0.61 -5.67 -2.81
N LEU A 18 0.18 -5.34 -1.59
CA LEU A 18 -1.22 -5.15 -1.30
C LEU A 18 -1.73 -3.89 -2.01
N ALA A 19 -2.80 -4.05 -2.78
CA ALA A 19 -3.40 -2.97 -3.56
C ALA A 19 -4.92 -2.96 -3.40
N ALA A 20 -5.49 -1.76 -3.41
CA ALA A 20 -6.92 -1.54 -3.46
C ALA A 20 -7.39 -1.46 -4.91
N HIS A 21 -8.49 -2.15 -5.22
CA HIS A 21 -9.13 -2.15 -6.53
C HIS A 21 -10.56 -1.60 -6.37
N PRO A 22 -10.74 -0.28 -6.47
CA PRO A 22 -12.09 0.29 -6.49
C PRO A 22 -12.82 -0.20 -7.74
N GLU A 23 -14.12 -0.51 -7.62
CA GLU A 23 -14.92 -1.10 -8.71
C GLU A 23 -14.92 -0.28 -10.00
N SER A 24 -14.75 1.04 -9.88
CA SER A 24 -14.72 1.98 -11.00
C SER A 24 -13.33 2.15 -11.66
N ALA A 25 -12.27 1.53 -11.12
CA ALA A 25 -10.91 1.68 -11.62
C ALA A 25 -10.43 0.45 -12.39
N SER A 26 -9.88 0.68 -13.58
CA SER A 26 -9.30 -0.37 -14.42
C SER A 26 -7.96 -0.89 -13.90
N GLN A 27 -7.35 -0.18 -12.94
CA GLN A 27 -6.03 -0.46 -12.37
C GLN A 27 -6.07 -0.31 -10.85
N GLY A 28 -5.23 -1.10 -10.16
CA GLY A 28 -5.13 -1.06 -8.71
C GLY A 28 -4.35 0.15 -8.20
N TYR A 29 -4.57 0.49 -6.94
CA TYR A 29 -3.81 1.49 -6.19
C TYR A 29 -2.98 0.79 -5.12
N LEU A 30 -1.68 1.04 -5.09
CA LEU A 30 -0.79 0.47 -4.08
C LEU A 30 -1.15 1.02 -2.69
N LEU A 31 -1.45 0.13 -1.74
CA LEU A 31 -1.73 0.57 -0.38
C LEU A 31 -0.45 1.00 0.32
N VAL A 32 -0.49 2.21 0.87
CA VAL A 32 0.58 2.79 1.66
C VAL A 32 0.07 3.29 2.99
N PHE A 33 0.93 3.21 3.99
CA PHE A 33 0.68 3.60 5.36
C PHE A 33 1.74 4.63 5.78
N ALA A 34 1.32 5.63 6.55
CA ALA A 34 2.24 6.62 7.09
C ALA A 34 3.24 5.96 8.04
N GLU A 35 2.73 5.09 8.92
CA GLU A 35 3.53 4.43 9.95
C GLU A 35 3.54 2.91 9.80
N HIS A 36 4.60 2.28 10.31
CA HIS A 36 4.74 0.82 10.30
C HIS A 36 3.63 0.12 11.11
N TYR A 37 3.27 0.68 12.27
CA TYR A 37 2.26 0.07 13.14
C TYR A 37 0.84 0.14 12.54
N ASP A 38 0.54 1.16 11.74
CA ASP A 38 -0.72 1.24 11.00
C ASP A 38 -0.86 0.09 10.00
N ALA A 39 0.22 -0.22 9.26
CA ALA A 39 0.24 -1.34 8.32
C ALA A 39 -0.01 -2.68 9.02
N LEU A 40 0.63 -2.91 10.17
CA LEU A 40 0.40 -4.11 10.99
C LEU A 40 -1.02 -4.16 11.54
N SER A 41 -1.54 -3.04 12.02
CA SER A 41 -2.91 -2.96 12.58
C SER A 41 -3.96 -3.24 11.52
N TYR A 42 -3.79 -2.70 10.32
CA TYR A 42 -4.64 -2.98 9.17
C TYR A 42 -4.60 -4.46 8.78
N LEU A 43 -3.41 -5.04 8.67
CA LEU A 43 -3.23 -6.45 8.31
C LEU A 43 -3.88 -7.39 9.34
N ASN A 44 -3.68 -7.12 10.63
CA ASN A 44 -4.31 -7.89 11.71
C ASN A 44 -5.83 -7.78 11.71
N THR A 45 -6.38 -6.62 11.35
CA THR A 45 -7.82 -6.36 11.37
C THR A 45 -8.53 -6.98 10.16
N HIS A 46 -7.98 -6.79 8.96
CA HIS A 46 -8.66 -7.13 7.71
C HIS A 46 -8.17 -8.44 7.07
N ALA A 47 -6.98 -8.92 7.42
CA ALA A 47 -6.34 -10.05 6.78
C ALA A 47 -5.53 -10.92 7.76
N GLN A 48 -6.15 -11.22 8.91
CA GLN A 48 -5.53 -12.04 9.97
C GLN A 48 -5.00 -13.38 9.43
N ALA A 49 -5.75 -14.05 8.56
CA ALA A 49 -5.35 -15.31 7.94
C ALA A 49 -4.15 -15.18 6.97
N ALA A 50 -3.94 -13.99 6.40
CA ALA A 50 -2.84 -13.72 5.49
C ALA A 50 -1.64 -13.04 6.17
N THR A 51 -1.72 -12.73 7.47
CA THR A 51 -0.68 -11.96 8.19
C THR A 51 0.70 -12.60 8.08
N ALA A 52 0.78 -13.94 8.15
CA ALA A 52 2.04 -14.68 8.00
C ALA A 52 2.65 -14.64 6.58
N GLN A 53 1.87 -14.20 5.59
CA GLN A 53 2.25 -14.15 4.17
C GLN A 53 2.58 -12.72 3.71
N PHE A 54 2.51 -11.74 4.61
CA PHE A 54 2.82 -10.35 4.32
C PHE A 54 3.87 -9.82 5.29
N VAL A 55 4.74 -8.95 4.78
CA VAL A 55 5.71 -8.19 5.57
C VAL A 55 5.56 -6.71 5.28
N VAL A 56 5.77 -5.88 6.30
CA VAL A 56 5.80 -4.42 6.13
C VAL A 56 7.15 -4.03 5.53
N GLU A 57 7.11 -3.33 4.40
CA GLU A 57 8.28 -2.81 3.69
C GLU A 57 8.26 -1.28 3.73
N THR A 58 9.35 -0.68 4.22
CA THR A 58 9.53 0.79 4.19
C THR A 58 10.16 1.19 2.87
N VAL A 59 9.51 2.12 2.16
CA VAL A 59 9.93 2.62 0.86
C VAL A 59 9.96 4.14 0.86
N ASN A 60 10.95 4.73 0.20
CA ASN A 60 10.96 6.17 -0.08
C ASN A 60 10.16 6.48 -1.36
N GLN A 61 9.93 7.77 -1.62
CA GLN A 61 9.18 8.24 -2.79
C GLN A 61 9.73 7.71 -4.13
N SER A 62 11.05 7.65 -4.31
CA SER A 62 11.65 7.16 -5.55
C SER A 62 11.45 5.64 -5.73
N GLN A 63 11.52 4.87 -4.65
CA GLN A 63 11.19 3.43 -4.67
C GLN A 63 9.71 3.21 -4.95
N LEU A 64 8.84 4.03 -4.34
CA LEU A 64 7.40 3.98 -4.53
C LEU A 64 7.03 4.19 -5.99
N GLN A 65 7.59 5.20 -6.65
CA GLN A 65 7.36 5.45 -8.08
C GLN A 65 7.73 4.22 -8.94
N ARG A 66 8.90 3.61 -8.71
CA ARG A 66 9.32 2.39 -9.42
C ARG A 66 8.36 1.22 -9.19
N LEU A 67 7.81 1.08 -7.99
CA LEU A 67 6.84 0.03 -7.68
C LEU A 67 5.53 0.24 -8.45
N LEU A 68 5.04 1.48 -8.49
CA LEU A 68 3.83 1.83 -9.25
C LEU A 68 3.98 1.52 -10.74
N GLU A 69 5.12 1.90 -11.34
CA GLU A 69 5.39 1.61 -12.75
C GLU A 69 5.54 0.11 -13.02
N ARG A 70 6.30 -0.60 -12.18
CA ARG A 70 6.57 -2.05 -12.34
C ARG A 70 5.32 -2.91 -12.29
N TRP A 71 4.38 -2.56 -11.41
CA TRP A 71 3.14 -3.31 -11.20
C TRP A 71 1.94 -2.68 -11.91
N GLN A 72 2.16 -1.61 -12.68
CA GLN A 72 1.14 -0.86 -13.43
C GLN A 72 -0.02 -0.39 -12.55
N TYR A 73 0.29 0.08 -11.34
CA TYR A 73 -0.69 0.71 -10.45
C TYR A 73 -1.01 2.13 -10.91
N GLN A 74 -2.27 2.52 -10.80
CA GLN A 74 -2.75 3.87 -11.17
C GLN A 74 -2.22 4.96 -10.20
N GLY A 75 -1.87 4.56 -8.99
CA GLY A 75 -1.39 5.46 -7.94
C GLY A 75 -1.30 4.76 -6.60
N ILE A 76 -1.36 5.55 -5.53
CA ILE A 76 -1.34 5.05 -4.15
C ILE A 76 -2.70 5.23 -3.48
N GLY A 77 -3.06 4.28 -2.64
CA GLY A 77 -4.15 4.41 -1.67
C GLY A 77 -3.53 4.61 -0.29
N MET A 78 -3.55 5.84 0.20
CA MET A 78 -3.02 6.15 1.53
C MET A 78 -4.07 5.82 2.58
N VAL A 79 -3.78 4.84 3.43
CA VAL A 79 -4.66 4.46 4.53
C VAL A 79 -4.57 5.52 5.62
N ARG A 80 -5.68 6.21 5.87
CA ARG A 80 -5.80 7.25 6.90
C ARG A 80 -6.19 6.68 8.26
N ASP A 81 -7.00 5.64 8.25
CA ASP A 81 -7.42 4.93 9.45
C ASP A 81 -7.37 3.41 9.17
N PRO A 82 -6.60 2.63 9.96
CA PRO A 82 -6.48 1.20 9.75
C PRO A 82 -7.70 0.40 10.26
N LEU A 83 -8.47 0.95 11.19
CA LEU A 83 -9.63 0.31 11.80
C LEU A 83 -10.89 0.53 10.96
N LEU A 84 -11.08 1.76 10.49
CA LEU A 84 -12.07 2.14 9.50
C LEU A 84 -11.31 2.38 8.20
N PRO A 85 -11.34 1.48 7.20
CA PRO A 85 -10.46 1.51 6.03
C PRO A 85 -10.75 2.70 5.10
N GLN A 86 -10.44 3.90 5.58
CA GLN A 86 -10.55 5.16 4.87
C GLN A 86 -9.28 5.31 4.06
N ILE A 87 -9.42 5.08 2.76
CA ILE A 87 -8.31 5.11 1.81
C ILE A 87 -8.45 6.38 0.99
N GLU A 88 -7.43 7.22 1.05
CA GLU A 88 -7.30 8.38 0.18
C GLU A 88 -6.53 7.97 -1.08
N PHE A 89 -7.22 7.95 -2.22
CA PHE A 89 -6.63 7.59 -3.50
C PHE A 89 -5.94 8.81 -4.12
N LEU A 90 -4.62 8.72 -4.25
CA LEU A 90 -3.80 9.72 -4.91
C LEU A 90 -3.28 9.13 -6.22
N GLY A 91 -3.80 9.64 -7.35
CA GLY A 91 -3.29 9.28 -8.66
C GLY A 91 -1.86 9.80 -8.86
N LEU A 92 -1.05 9.07 -9.63
CA LEU A 92 0.11 9.67 -10.27
C LEU A 92 -0.45 10.70 -11.26
N GLY A 93 -0.31 11.98 -10.95
CA GLY A 93 -0.85 13.08 -11.77
C GLY A 93 -0.51 12.89 -13.25
N SER A 94 -1.51 13.11 -14.11
CA SER A 94 -1.35 13.20 -15.56
C SER A 94 -0.48 14.38 -15.96
#